data_AF-A0A4P8XNB6-F1
#
_entry.id   AF-A0A4P8XNB6-F1
#
_cell.length_a   1.000
_cell.length_b   1.000
_cell.length_c   1.000
_cell.angle_alpha   90.00
_cell.angle_beta   90.00
_cell.angle_gamma   90.00
#
_symmetry.space_group_name_H-M   'P 1'
#
loop_
_entity.id
_entity.type
_entity.pdbx_description
1 polymer ?
#
loop_
_entity_poly.entity_id
_entity_poly.type
_entity_poly.pdbx_seq_one_letter_code
_entity_poly.pdbx_strand_id
1 'polypeptide(L)'
;MSRLEPEIKERLEHFLGQGYISKGLYKILKAYFMHRDYTVAAIKANVSRGTFVAQMSALYKRNVLIRIQKGEYDLTHDEDSIILPPQKVEEPPEPPLQMSDTEREWMIKNYKGYRKNRSAAAQILKRSKFDICRMAIELKLDTRN
;
A
#
# COMPACT_ATOMS: atom_id res chain seq x y z
N MET A 1 31.89 -2.69 14.34
CA MET A 1 30.87 -1.83 13.70
C MET A 1 30.72 -2.28 12.26
N SER A 2 29.63 -2.93 11.89
CA SER A 2 29.40 -3.35 10.51
C SER A 2 29.02 -2.13 9.68
N ARG A 3 29.91 -1.70 8.79
CA ARG A 3 29.66 -0.60 7.85
C ARG A 3 29.08 -1.20 6.57
N LEU A 4 28.07 -0.55 6.01
CA LEU A 4 27.55 -0.90 4.71
C LEU A 4 28.62 -0.58 3.66
N GLU A 5 28.87 -1.52 2.75
CA GLU A 5 29.76 -1.28 1.60
C GLU A 5 29.23 -0.13 0.74
N PRO A 6 30.09 0.82 0.32
CA PRO A 6 29.66 1.99 -0.45
C PRO A 6 28.89 1.62 -1.72
N GLU A 7 29.37 0.61 -2.45
CA GLU A 7 28.74 0.12 -3.69
C GLU A 7 27.31 -0.39 -3.47
N ILE A 8 27.09 -1.15 -2.39
CA ILE A 8 25.76 -1.63 -2.02
C ILE A 8 24.86 -0.46 -1.62
N LYS A 9 25.40 0.54 -0.92
CA LYS A 9 24.65 1.72 -0.52
C LYS A 9 24.15 2.51 -1.73
N GLU A 10 25.05 2.83 -2.66
CA GLU A 10 24.74 3.57 -3.88
C GLU A 10 23.68 2.85 -4.71
N ARG A 11 23.78 1.53 -4.80
CA ARG A 11 22.83 0.71 -5.55
C ARG A 11 21.46 0.62 -4.91
N LEU A 12 21.39 0.54 -3.59
CA LEU A 12 20.11 0.64 -2.87
C LEU A 12 19.46 2.01 -3.07
N GLU A 13 20.26 3.08 -3.13
CA GLU A 13 19.78 4.43 -3.41
C GLU A 13 19.28 4.55 -4.86
N HIS A 14 19.99 3.96 -5.83
CA HIS A 14 19.55 3.85 -7.22
C HIS A 14 18.22 3.09 -7.33
N PHE A 15 18.09 1.92 -6.71
CA PHE A 15 16.85 1.13 -6.75
C PHE A 15 15.67 1.84 -6.09
N LEU A 16 15.93 2.67 -5.07
CA LEU A 16 14.92 3.53 -4.46
C LEU A 16 14.51 4.67 -5.41
N GLY A 17 15.47 5.28 -6.10
CA GLY A 17 15.24 6.36 -7.06
C GLY A 17 14.45 5.91 -8.29
N GLN A 18 14.73 4.71 -8.81
CA GLN A 18 14.01 4.11 -9.93
C GLN A 18 12.65 3.50 -9.55
N GLY A 19 12.30 3.49 -8.26
CA GLY A 19 11.04 2.92 -7.78
C GLY A 19 10.99 1.38 -7.78
N TYR A 20 12.12 0.69 -8.01
CA TYR A 20 12.21 -0.77 -7.88
C TYR A 20 11.90 -1.22 -6.44
N ILE A 21 12.25 -0.41 -5.44
CA ILE A 21 11.96 -0.67 -4.03
C ILE A 21 11.32 0.54 -3.36
N SER A 22 10.47 0.29 -2.37
CA SER A 22 9.91 1.34 -1.51
C SER A 22 10.88 1.73 -0.40
N LYS A 23 10.64 2.88 0.27
CA LYS A 23 11.42 3.32 1.44
C LYS A 23 11.47 2.27 2.56
N GLY A 24 10.37 1.53 2.76
CA GLY A 24 10.32 0.43 3.73
C GLY A 24 11.24 -0.72 3.36
N LEU A 25 11.25 -1.11 2.08
CA LEU A 25 12.12 -2.17 1.56
C LEU A 25 13.59 -1.75 1.57
N TYR A 26 13.88 -0.49 1.26
CA TYR A 26 15.22 0.08 1.41
C TYR A 26 15.76 -0.09 2.83
N LYS A 27 14.96 0.20 3.87
CA LYS A 27 15.39 0.02 5.27
C LYS A 27 15.68 -1.45 5.61
N ILE A 28 14.85 -2.37 5.11
CA ILE A 28 15.03 -3.82 5.30
C ILE A 28 16.33 -4.29 4.64
N LEU A 29 16.55 -3.94 3.37
CA LEU A 29 17.76 -4.31 2.63
C LEU A 29 19.01 -3.69 3.24
N LYS A 30 18.96 -2.41 3.63
CA LYS A 30 20.06 -1.76 4.33
C LYS A 30 20.45 -2.51 5.61
N ALA A 31 19.47 -2.90 6.43
CA ALA A 31 19.71 -3.67 7.64
C ALA A 31 20.27 -5.07 7.33
N TYR A 32 19.78 -5.72 6.27
CA TYR A 32 20.28 -7.00 5.80
C TYR A 32 21.77 -6.94 5.43
N PHE A 33 22.16 -6.03 4.54
CA PHE A 33 23.54 -5.91 4.07
C PHE A 33 24.51 -5.42 5.15
N MET A 34 24.02 -4.65 6.13
CA MET A 34 24.85 -4.25 7.27
C MET A 34 25.12 -5.39 8.26
N HIS A 35 24.15 -6.27 8.52
CA HIS A 35 24.26 -7.22 9.63
C HIS A 35 24.40 -8.67 9.20
N ARG A 36 23.98 -9.03 7.98
CA ARG A 36 23.96 -10.38 7.37
C ARG A 36 23.23 -11.47 8.18
N ASP A 37 22.83 -11.19 9.42
CA ASP A 37 21.95 -11.98 10.28
C ASP A 37 20.50 -11.47 10.19
N TYR A 38 19.56 -12.37 9.90
CA TYR A 38 18.15 -12.03 9.67
C TYR A 38 17.44 -11.56 10.94
N THR A 39 17.82 -12.09 12.09
CA THR A 39 17.21 -11.73 13.37
C THR A 39 17.65 -10.33 13.76
N VAL A 40 18.95 -10.06 13.67
CA VAL A 40 19.53 -8.74 13.96
C VAL A 40 19.03 -7.71 12.95
N ALA A 41 19.02 -8.05 11.66
CA ALA A 41 18.54 -7.16 10.61
C ALA A 41 17.04 -6.82 10.77
N ALA A 42 16.20 -7.79 11.14
CA ALA A 42 14.78 -7.55 11.42
C ALA A 42 14.59 -6.57 12.59
N ILE A 43 15.33 -6.77 13.69
CA ILE A 43 15.32 -5.86 14.85
C ILE A 43 15.74 -4.45 14.43
N LYS A 44 16.81 -4.31 13.66
CA LYS A 44 17.32 -3.00 13.19
C LYS A 44 16.39 -2.32 12.19
N ALA A 45 15.68 -3.10 11.37
CA ALA A 45 14.65 -2.59 10.47
C ALA A 45 13.33 -2.23 11.21
N ASN A 46 13.18 -2.63 12.47
CA ASN A 46 11.97 -2.50 13.28
C ASN A 46 10.77 -3.27 12.68
N VAL A 47 11.01 -4.51 12.25
CA VAL A 47 9.99 -5.41 11.71
C VAL A 47 10.10 -6.79 12.35
N SER A 48 9.01 -7.57 12.34
CA SER A 48 9.07 -8.96 12.81
C SER A 48 9.90 -9.83 11.88
N ARG A 49 10.57 -10.87 12.42
CA ARG A 49 11.37 -11.82 11.62
C ARG A 49 10.56 -12.46 10.50
N GLY A 50 9.31 -12.83 10.74
CA GLY A 50 8.41 -13.38 9.73
C GLY A 50 8.16 -12.41 8.58
N THR A 51 7.90 -11.13 8.90
CA THR A 51 7.74 -10.08 7.90
C THR A 51 9.03 -9.88 7.11
N PHE A 52 10.18 -9.83 7.79
CA PHE A 52 11.48 -9.67 7.14
C PHE A 52 11.74 -10.77 6.12
N VAL A 53 11.55 -12.05 6.50
CA VAL A 53 11.72 -13.20 5.60
C VAL A 53 10.75 -13.13 4.42
N ALA A 54 9.49 -12.76 4.67
CA ALA A 54 8.49 -12.59 3.60
C ALA A 54 8.89 -11.51 2.60
N GLN A 55 9.41 -10.36 3.09
CA GLN A 55 9.87 -9.27 2.22
C GLN A 55 11.12 -9.66 1.41
N MET A 56 12.09 -10.35 2.02
CA MET A 56 13.25 -10.88 1.30
C MET A 56 12.83 -11.89 0.21
N SER A 57 11.90 -12.79 0.53
CA SER A 57 11.34 -13.74 -0.44
C SER A 57 10.60 -13.04 -1.58
N ALA A 58 9.82 -12.00 -1.28
CA ALA A 58 9.14 -11.20 -2.30
C ALA A 58 10.13 -10.46 -3.21
N LEU A 59 11.20 -9.90 -2.66
CA LEU A 59 12.25 -9.23 -3.42
C LEU A 59 13.01 -10.20 -4.34
N TYR A 60 13.30 -11.42 -3.86
CA TYR A 60 13.89 -12.48 -4.69
C TYR A 60 12.95 -12.90 -5.83
N LYS A 61 11.66 -13.12 -5.56
CA LYS A 61 10.66 -13.44 -6.61
C LYS A 61 10.49 -12.33 -7.64
N ARG A 62 10.82 -11.09 -7.28
CA ARG A 62 10.79 -9.92 -8.17
C ARG A 62 12.11 -9.69 -8.90
N ASN A 63 13.06 -10.62 -8.79
CA ASN A 63 14.42 -10.50 -9.31
C ASN A 63 15.19 -9.27 -8.82
N VAL A 64 14.72 -8.58 -7.78
CA VAL A 64 15.50 -7.48 -7.16
C VAL A 64 16.72 -8.05 -6.43
N LEU A 65 16.55 -9.25 -5.87
CA LEU A 65 17.61 -10.01 -5.24
C LEU A 65 17.93 -11.27 -6.04
N ILE A 66 19.22 -11.59 -6.10
CA ILE A 66 19.73 -12.87 -6.59
C ILE A 66 20.20 -13.70 -5.39
N ARG A 67 20.07 -15.03 -5.47
CA ARG A 67 20.52 -15.92 -4.40
C ARG A 67 21.92 -16.40 -4.70
N ILE A 68 22.89 -16.03 -3.86
CA ILE A 68 24.28 -16.50 -3.98
C ILE A 68 24.42 -17.90 -3.37
N GLN A 69 23.89 -18.09 -2.16
CA GLN A 69 23.92 -19.35 -1.44
C GLN A 69 22.67 -19.56 -0.59
N LYS A 70 22.57 -20.69 0.13
CA LYS A 70 21.39 -20.97 0.96
C LYS A 70 21.26 -19.96 2.09
N GLY A 71 20.26 -19.08 1.98
CA GLY A 71 19.99 -18.03 2.96
C GLY A 71 20.74 -16.72 2.72
N GLU A 72 21.52 -16.61 1.64
CA GLU A 72 22.24 -15.39 1.30
C GLU A 72 21.84 -14.85 -0.07
N TYR A 73 21.66 -13.54 -0.11
CA TYR A 73 21.20 -12.79 -1.27
C TYR A 73 22.14 -11.63 -1.59
N ASP A 74 22.13 -11.25 -2.86
CA ASP A 74 22.74 -10.02 -3.37
C ASP A 74 21.75 -9.21 -4.21
N LEU A 75 22.10 -7.98 -4.55
CA LEU A 75 21.33 -7.15 -5.48
C LEU A 75 21.54 -7.62 -6.92
N THR A 76 20.47 -7.70 -7.71
CA THR A 76 20.57 -8.05 -9.14
C THR A 76 21.33 -6.99 -9.92
N HIS A 77 22.22 -7.43 -10.84
CA HIS A 77 22.89 -6.57 -11.82
C HIS A 77 22.07 -6.38 -13.10
N ASP A 78 21.07 -7.23 -13.29
CA ASP A 78 20.17 -7.21 -14.43
C ASP A 78 18.88 -6.48 -14.01
N GLU A 79 18.83 -5.17 -14.25
CA GLU A 79 17.67 -4.33 -13.92
C GLU A 79 16.48 -4.63 -14.83
N ASP A 80 16.72 -5.08 -16.07
CA ASP A 80 15.67 -5.44 -17.03
C ASP A 80 14.89 -6.67 -16.58
N SER A 81 15.51 -7.53 -15.76
CA SER A 81 14.84 -8.68 -15.15
C SER A 81 13.90 -8.33 -13.99
N ILE A 82 13.95 -7.10 -13.47
CA ILE A 82 13.20 -6.71 -12.25
C ILE A 82 11.71 -6.63 -12.53
N ILE A 83 10.93 -7.39 -11.76
CA ILE A 83 9.47 -7.35 -11.81
C ILE A 83 8.96 -6.24 -10.89
N LEU A 84 8.50 -5.15 -11.52
CA LEU A 84 7.86 -4.04 -10.83
C LEU A 84 6.47 -4.44 -10.31
N PRO A 85 6.08 -4.00 -9.09
CA PRO A 85 4.72 -4.17 -8.65
C PRO A 85 3.80 -3.35 -9.58
N PRO A 86 2.56 -3.79 -9.80
CA PRO A 86 1.59 -2.97 -10.52
C PRO A 86 1.50 -1.61 -9.82
N GLN A 87 1.78 -0.54 -10.56
CA GLN A 87 1.58 0.81 -10.06
C GLN A 87 0.09 0.94 -9.74
N LYS A 88 -0.24 1.27 -8.49
CA LYS A 88 -1.59 1.69 -8.17
C LYS A 88 -1.85 2.95 -8.98
N VAL A 89 -2.72 2.85 -9.98
CA VAL A 89 -3.28 4.01 -10.65
C VAL A 89 -3.87 4.88 -9.55
N GLU A 90 -3.33 6.09 -9.36
CA GLU A 90 -3.94 7.06 -8.46
C GLU A 90 -5.32 7.37 -9.04
N GLU A 91 -6.36 6.84 -8.40
CA GLU A 91 -7.73 7.18 -8.77
C GLU A 91 -7.89 8.69 -8.62
N PRO A 92 -8.43 9.39 -9.62
CA PRO A 92 -8.63 10.83 -9.54
C PRO A 92 -9.43 11.14 -8.26
N PRO A 93 -9.10 12.26 -7.57
CA PRO A 93 -9.78 12.62 -6.34
C PRO A 93 -11.29 12.63 -6.59
N GLU A 94 -12.04 11.88 -5.80
CA GLU A 94 -13.49 11.76 -5.97
C GLU A 94 -14.10 13.16 -5.98
N PRO A 95 -15.00 13.47 -6.94
CA PRO A 95 -15.64 14.77 -6.98
C PRO A 95 -16.36 15.06 -5.64
N PRO A 96 -16.36 16.32 -5.19
CA PRO A 96 -17.02 16.70 -3.94
C PRO A 96 -18.49 16.31 -4.01
N LEU A 97 -19.00 15.74 -2.91
CA LEU A 97 -20.40 15.37 -2.82
C LEU A 97 -21.25 16.65 -2.79
N GLN A 98 -21.87 16.99 -3.91
CA GLN A 98 -22.86 18.07 -3.95
C GLN A 98 -24.21 17.48 -3.55
N MET A 99 -24.79 17.93 -2.44
CA MET A 99 -26.10 17.50 -1.93
C MET A 99 -27.02 18.71 -1.86
N SER A 100 -28.18 18.64 -2.53
CA SER A 100 -29.22 19.67 -2.41
C SER A 100 -29.97 19.57 -1.08
N ASP A 101 -30.61 20.66 -0.65
CA ASP A 101 -31.36 20.66 0.61
C ASP A 101 -32.55 19.68 0.59
N THR A 102 -33.19 19.49 -0.56
CA THR A 102 -34.29 18.51 -0.72
C THR A 102 -33.80 17.08 -0.55
N GLU A 103 -32.63 16.75 -1.08
CA GLU A 103 -31.99 15.45 -0.91
C GLU A 103 -31.54 15.24 0.54
N ARG A 104 -31.03 16.28 1.19
CA ARG A 104 -30.65 16.26 2.62
C ARG A 104 -31.86 15.95 3.51
N GLU A 105 -32.95 16.69 3.34
CA GLU A 105 -34.19 16.49 4.10
C GLU A 105 -34.77 15.10 3.87
N TRP A 106 -34.78 14.64 2.62
CA TRP A 106 -35.24 13.30 2.29
C TRP A 106 -34.40 12.23 2.98
N MET A 107 -33.06 12.38 2.97
CA MET A 107 -32.15 11.43 3.62
C MET A 107 -32.38 11.40 5.14
N ILE A 108 -32.47 12.55 5.81
CA ILE A 108 -32.72 12.60 7.26
C ILE A 108 -34.04 11.91 7.62
N LYS A 109 -35.08 12.11 6.82
CA LYS A 109 -36.43 11.59 7.07
C LYS A 109 -36.57 10.10 6.74
N ASN A 110 -35.99 9.64 5.63
CA ASN A 110 -36.33 8.33 5.04
C ASN A 110 -35.18 7.31 5.11
N TYR A 111 -33.91 7.74 5.21
CA TYR A 111 -32.75 6.84 5.04
C TYR A 111 -32.73 5.65 6.00
N LYS A 112 -33.25 5.79 7.23
CA LYS A 112 -33.32 4.67 8.20
C LYS A 112 -34.04 3.45 7.63
N GLY A 113 -35.11 3.64 6.84
CA GLY A 113 -35.83 2.56 6.17
C GLY A 113 -35.07 1.93 4.99
N TYR A 114 -34.12 2.67 4.42
CA TYR A 114 -33.33 2.25 3.26
C TYR A 114 -31.89 1.86 3.60
N ARG A 115 -31.48 1.85 4.88
CA ARG A 115 -30.11 1.54 5.30
C ARG A 115 -29.63 0.17 4.77
N LYS A 116 -30.52 -0.82 4.72
CA LYS A 116 -30.25 -2.17 4.17
C LYS A 116 -30.47 -2.26 2.65
N ASN A 117 -31.15 -1.29 2.04
CA ASN A 117 -31.46 -1.27 0.61
C ASN A 117 -31.11 0.10 -0.01
N ARG A 118 -29.81 0.43 -0.01
CA ARG A 118 -29.29 1.70 -0.53
C ARG A 118 -29.53 1.86 -2.04
N SER A 119 -29.73 0.77 -2.77
CA SER A 119 -30.08 0.80 -4.19
C SER A 119 -31.48 1.39 -4.45
N ALA A 120 -32.45 1.13 -3.57
CA ALA A 120 -33.78 1.72 -3.69
C ALA A 120 -33.77 3.23 -3.36
N ALA A 121 -32.99 3.65 -2.36
CA ALA A 121 -32.78 5.08 -2.08
C ALA A 121 -32.09 5.79 -3.26
N ALA A 122 -31.13 5.11 -3.90
CA ALA A 122 -30.43 5.61 -5.08
C ALA A 122 -31.40 5.87 -6.27
N GLN A 123 -32.36 4.96 -6.49
CA GLN A 123 -33.40 5.15 -7.51
C GLN A 123 -34.32 6.34 -7.21
N ILE A 124 -34.72 6.55 -5.96
CA ILE A 124 -35.62 7.64 -5.56
C ILE A 124 -34.94 9.01 -5.72
N LEU A 125 -33.69 9.12 -5.27
CA LEU A 125 -32.91 10.35 -5.37
C LEU A 125 -32.20 10.51 -6.73
N LYS A 126 -32.39 9.55 -7.66
CA LYS A 126 -31.72 9.50 -8.97
C LYS A 126 -30.19 9.66 -8.87
N ARG A 127 -29.59 9.01 -7.88
CA ARG A 127 -28.15 9.04 -7.60
C ARG A 127 -27.52 7.66 -7.71
N SER A 128 -26.20 7.59 -7.67
CA SER A 128 -25.51 6.32 -7.53
C SER A 128 -25.66 5.78 -6.11
N LYS A 129 -25.62 4.45 -5.95
CA LYS A 129 -25.58 3.81 -4.62
C LYS A 129 -24.39 4.31 -3.79
N PHE A 130 -23.30 4.66 -4.45
CA PHE A 130 -22.09 5.18 -3.82
C PHE A 130 -22.33 6.58 -3.23
N ASP A 131 -23.01 7.46 -3.97
CA ASP A 131 -23.39 8.77 -3.45
C ASP A 131 -24.31 8.64 -2.24
N ILE A 132 -25.30 7.75 -2.27
CA ILE A 132 -26.17 7.50 -1.11
C ILE A 132 -25.36 7.12 0.14
N CYS A 133 -24.33 6.29 0.00
CA CYS A 133 -23.42 5.97 1.11
C CYS A 133 -22.68 7.22 1.60
N ARG A 134 -22.09 8.01 0.68
CA ARG A 134 -21.37 9.25 1.02
C ARG A 134 -22.29 10.25 1.73
N MET A 135 -23.49 10.45 1.21
CA MET A 135 -24.52 11.31 1.80
C MET A 135 -24.90 10.87 3.21
N ALA A 136 -25.09 9.56 3.43
CA ALA A 136 -25.43 9.04 4.75
C ALA A 136 -24.29 9.23 5.76
N ILE A 137 -23.04 9.08 5.33
CA ILE A 137 -21.86 9.31 6.17
C ILE A 137 -21.72 10.79 6.51
N GLU A 138 -21.89 11.66 5.52
CA GLU A 138 -21.80 13.12 5.69
C GLU A 138 -22.88 13.66 6.63
N LEU A 139 -24.09 13.10 6.57
CA LEU A 139 -25.19 13.40 7.48
C LEU A 139 -25.13 12.65 8.81
N LYS A 140 -24.06 11.88 9.07
CA LYS A 140 -23.88 11.05 10.28
C LYS A 140 -25.01 10.04 10.51
N LEU A 141 -25.68 9.62 9.45
CA LEU A 141 -26.73 8.59 9.46
C LEU A 141 -26.14 7.18 9.36
N ASP A 142 -24.90 7.04 8.90
CA ASP A 142 -24.16 5.79 8.84
C ASP A 142 -22.67 6.00 9.14
N THR A 143 -22.00 4.94 9.56
CA THR A 143 -20.55 4.94 9.76
C THR A 143 -19.83 4.43 8.51
N ARG A 144 -18.65 4.98 8.23
CA ARG A 144 -17.77 4.48 7.15
C ARG A 144 -17.48 3.00 7.42
N ASN A 145 -17.94 2.12 6.54
CA ASN A 145 -17.53 0.71 6.50
C ASN A 145 -16.31 0.58 5.60
#